data_AF-A0A4S8NNL2-F1
#
_entry.id   AF-A0A4S8NNL2-F1
#
_cell.length_a   1.000
_cell.length_b   1.000
_cell.length_c   1.000
_cell.angle_alpha   90.00
_cell.angle_beta   90.00
_cell.angle_gamma   90.00
#
_symmetry.space_group_name_H-M   'P 1'
#
loop_
_entity.id
_entity.type
_entity.pdbx_description
1 polymer ?
#
loop_
_entity_poly.entity_id
_entity_poly.type
_entity_poly.pdbx_seq_one_letter_code
_entity_poly.pdbx_strand_id
1 'polypeptide(L)'
;MTDAHRTRERLDTPREERRSLVRRPSYDKDAFGVFAEQFARFMGTATFLIYMTLVVVVWISWNLLAPEDARWDDYPFIFLTLILSLQASYAAPLILLAQNRQEARDRVVAEQDRQADARAHADMEFLAREVASLRMAVGEVATRDYLRSELRTLLAELDDRTSQRDGRAASHEDGEDRQSPGTP
;
A
#
# COMPACT_ATOMS: atom_id res chain seq x y z
N MET A 1 21.68 24.96 59.26
CA MET A 1 21.45 23.76 58.43
C MET A 1 19.98 23.43 58.54
N THR A 2 19.18 24.15 57.74
CA THR A 2 17.71 24.15 57.78
C THR A 2 17.27 23.68 56.41
N ASP A 3 16.88 22.41 56.32
CA ASP A 3 16.51 21.77 55.06
C ASP A 3 15.03 22.04 54.77
N ALA A 4 14.79 22.89 53.77
CA ALA A 4 13.46 23.24 53.29
C ALA A 4 13.01 22.22 52.25
N HIS A 5 12.37 21.14 52.69
CA HIS A 5 11.76 20.19 51.77
C HIS A 5 10.42 20.73 51.24
N ARG A 6 10.49 21.57 50.20
CA ARG A 6 9.34 21.92 49.35
C ARG A 6 8.99 20.71 48.47
N THR A 7 8.01 19.93 48.90
CA THR A 7 7.33 18.95 48.06
C THR A 7 6.64 19.69 46.90
N ARG A 8 7.22 19.60 45.70
CA ARG A 8 6.60 20.09 44.47
C ARG A 8 5.48 19.13 44.08
N GLU A 9 4.26 19.53 44.38
CA GLU A 9 3.03 18.92 43.90
C GLU A 9 2.95 19.09 42.37
N ARG A 10 3.13 17.98 41.63
CA ARG A 10 3.06 17.94 40.17
C ARG A 10 1.60 18.09 39.74
N LEU A 11 1.31 19.20 39.05
CA LEU A 11 0.00 19.63 38.58
C LEU A 11 -0.23 19.29 37.08
N ASP A 12 0.24 18.13 36.62
CA ASP A 12 0.19 17.76 35.19
C ASP A 12 -0.57 16.46 34.94
N THR A 13 -1.73 16.28 35.56
CA THR A 13 -2.66 15.23 35.14
C THR A 13 -4.01 15.87 34.86
N PRO A 14 -4.41 16.00 33.58
CA PRO A 14 -5.75 16.47 33.27
C PRO A 14 -6.74 15.45 33.82
N ARG A 15 -7.49 15.91 34.82
CA ARG A 15 -8.55 15.16 35.49
C ARG A 15 -9.72 15.02 34.51
N GLU A 16 -9.81 13.90 33.83
CA GLU A 16 -10.97 13.55 32.99
C GLU A 16 -12.18 13.18 33.86
N GLU A 17 -12.75 14.15 34.55
CA GLU A 17 -14.09 14.04 35.13
C GLU A 17 -15.12 14.48 34.07
N ARG A 18 -15.38 13.62 33.08
CA ARG A 18 -16.62 13.69 32.30
C ARG A 18 -17.52 12.53 32.67
N ARG A 19 -18.32 12.79 33.70
CA ARG A 19 -19.46 11.98 34.11
C ARG A 19 -20.47 11.94 32.95
N SER A 20 -20.31 10.97 32.04
CA SER A 20 -21.25 10.70 30.96
C SER A 20 -22.50 10.04 31.55
N LEU A 21 -23.46 10.87 31.98
CA LEU A 21 -24.78 10.46 32.49
C LEU A 21 -25.76 10.09 31.37
N VAL A 22 -25.32 10.00 30.12
CA VAL A 22 -26.15 9.54 29.01
C VAL A 22 -25.65 8.15 28.60
N ARG A 23 -26.30 7.12 29.13
CA ARG A 23 -26.21 5.75 28.59
C ARG A 23 -26.84 5.80 27.19
N ARG A 24 -26.06 6.21 26.19
CA ARG A 24 -26.46 6.09 24.79
C ARG A 24 -26.79 4.60 24.58
N PRO A 25 -28.00 4.24 24.12
CA PRO A 25 -28.23 2.88 23.69
C PRO A 25 -27.20 2.61 22.60
N SER A 26 -26.24 1.73 22.91
CA SER A 26 -25.29 1.22 21.95
C SER A 26 -26.08 0.35 21.00
N TYR A 27 -26.71 0.97 20.00
CA TYR A 27 -27.21 0.25 18.84
C TYR A 27 -26.03 -0.54 18.31
N ASP A 28 -26.16 -1.87 18.32
CA ASP A 28 -25.09 -2.80 17.98
C ASP A 28 -24.78 -2.68 16.48
N LYS A 29 -23.91 -1.71 16.15
CA LYS A 29 -23.47 -1.41 14.79
C LYS A 29 -22.80 -2.62 14.12
N ASP A 30 -22.33 -3.58 14.93
CA ASP A 30 -21.64 -4.76 14.45
C ASP A 30 -22.65 -5.83 14.01
N ALA A 31 -23.68 -6.11 14.82
CA ALA A 31 -24.75 -7.05 14.45
C ALA A 31 -25.53 -6.62 13.19
N PHE A 32 -25.96 -5.36 13.13
CA PHE A 32 -26.62 -4.82 11.94
C PHE A 32 -25.69 -4.76 10.72
N GLY A 33 -24.39 -4.65 10.96
CA GLY A 33 -23.37 -4.64 9.93
C GLY A 33 -23.20 -5.97 9.23
N VAL A 34 -23.08 -7.05 10.01
CA VAL A 34 -22.99 -8.41 9.48
C VAL A 34 -24.26 -8.78 8.72
N PHE A 35 -25.43 -8.40 9.25
CA PHE A 35 -26.70 -8.61 8.56
C PHE A 35 -26.77 -7.87 7.22
N ALA A 36 -26.41 -6.59 7.18
CA ALA A 36 -26.40 -5.79 5.95
C ALA A 36 -25.40 -6.34 4.91
N GLU A 37 -24.22 -6.79 5.34
CA GLU A 37 -23.21 -7.39 4.45
C GLU A 37 -23.64 -8.76 3.90
N GLN A 38 -24.36 -9.57 4.68
CA GLN A 38 -24.97 -10.80 4.19
C GLN A 38 -26.12 -10.51 3.23
N PHE A 39 -26.97 -9.52 3.54
CA PHE A 39 -28.09 -9.11 2.70
C PHE A 39 -27.63 -8.53 1.36
N ALA A 40 -26.58 -7.71 1.36
CA ALA A 40 -25.98 -7.15 0.15
C ALA A 40 -25.42 -8.25 -0.78
N ARG A 41 -24.71 -9.24 -0.21
CA ARG A 41 -24.22 -10.41 -0.96
C ARG A 41 -25.36 -11.25 -1.53
N PHE A 42 -26.44 -11.40 -0.77
CA PHE A 42 -27.62 -12.15 -1.19
C PHE A 42 -28.36 -11.46 -2.35
N MET A 43 -28.62 -10.14 -2.26
CA MET A 43 -29.27 -9.39 -3.35
C MET A 43 -28.43 -9.28 -4.62
N GLY A 44 -27.09 -9.31 -4.52
CA GLY A 44 -26.20 -9.27 -5.67
C GLY A 44 -26.15 -10.56 -6.51
N THR A 45 -26.82 -11.63 -6.06
CA THR A 45 -26.78 -12.94 -6.72
C THR A 45 -28.04 -13.19 -7.54
N ALA A 46 -27.91 -13.79 -8.73
CA ALA A 46 -29.05 -14.18 -9.59
C ALA A 46 -30.05 -15.12 -8.90
N THR A 47 -29.61 -15.85 -7.88
CA THR A 47 -30.42 -16.74 -7.04
C THR A 47 -31.57 -16.03 -6.32
N PHE A 48 -31.41 -14.75 -5.93
CA PHE A 48 -32.49 -13.99 -5.28
C PHE A 48 -33.68 -13.81 -6.22
N LEU A 49 -33.42 -13.42 -7.47
CA LEU A 49 -34.46 -13.24 -8.48
C LEU A 49 -35.21 -14.54 -8.75
N ILE A 50 -34.49 -15.67 -8.85
CA ILE A 50 -35.11 -16.99 -9.04
C ILE A 50 -36.05 -17.33 -7.89
N TYR A 51 -35.61 -17.14 -6.64
CA TYR A 51 -36.46 -17.38 -5.46
C TYR A 51 -37.70 -16.49 -5.45
N MET A 52 -37.54 -15.18 -5.73
CA MET A 52 -38.66 -14.25 -5.78
C MET A 52 -39.67 -14.62 -6.89
N THR A 53 -39.20 -14.97 -8.08
CA THR A 53 -40.07 -15.44 -9.15
C THR A 53 -40.78 -16.73 -8.77
N LEU A 54 -40.10 -17.68 -8.13
CA LEU A 54 -40.71 -18.93 -7.68
C LEU A 54 -41.81 -18.68 -6.66
N VAL A 55 -41.59 -17.80 -5.69
CA VAL A 55 -42.62 -17.41 -4.70
C VAL A 55 -43.86 -16.83 -5.37
N VAL A 56 -43.69 -15.91 -6.33
CA VAL A 56 -44.80 -15.32 -7.09
C VAL A 56 -45.54 -16.37 -7.90
N VAL A 57 -44.82 -17.24 -8.62
CA VAL A 57 -45.41 -18.31 -9.42
C VAL A 57 -46.18 -19.30 -8.54
N VAL A 58 -45.62 -19.71 -7.40
CA VAL A 58 -46.29 -20.60 -6.45
C VAL A 58 -47.54 -19.95 -5.88
N TRP A 59 -47.50 -18.67 -5.52
CA TRP A 59 -48.67 -17.94 -5.01
C TRP A 59 -49.79 -17.86 -6.03
N ILE A 60 -49.48 -17.47 -7.27
CA ILE A 60 -50.45 -17.40 -8.36
C ILE A 60 -51.00 -18.80 -8.65
N SER A 61 -50.14 -19.81 -8.74
CA SER A 61 -50.55 -21.19 -9.00
C SER A 61 -51.49 -21.70 -7.91
N TRP A 62 -51.16 -21.46 -6.64
CA TRP A 62 -52.00 -21.84 -5.51
C TRP A 62 -53.39 -21.20 -5.61
N ASN A 63 -53.46 -19.88 -5.79
CA ASN A 63 -54.74 -19.18 -5.85
C ASN A 63 -55.54 -19.46 -7.13
N LEU A 64 -54.89 -19.88 -8.22
CA LEU A 64 -55.58 -20.21 -9.47
C LEU A 64 -56.10 -21.67 -9.49
N LEU A 65 -55.33 -22.61 -8.94
CA LEU A 65 -55.63 -24.05 -8.97
C LEU A 65 -56.40 -24.52 -7.74
N ALA A 66 -56.38 -23.77 -6.64
CA ALA A 66 -57.11 -24.13 -5.43
C ALA A 66 -58.64 -24.09 -5.65
N PRO A 67 -59.41 -24.95 -4.97
CA PRO A 67 -60.87 -24.83 -4.87
C PRO A 67 -61.28 -23.46 -4.33
N GLU A 68 -62.43 -22.94 -4.73
CA GLU A 68 -62.91 -21.58 -4.36
C GLU A 68 -62.88 -21.33 -2.84
N ASP A 69 -63.16 -22.37 -2.03
CA ASP A 69 -63.15 -22.29 -0.57
C ASP A 69 -61.75 -22.15 0.06
N ALA A 70 -60.68 -22.43 -0.70
CA ALA A 70 -59.28 -22.43 -0.25
C ALA A 70 -58.43 -21.33 -0.92
N ARG A 71 -59.03 -20.51 -1.79
CA ARG A 71 -58.36 -19.35 -2.39
C ARG A 71 -58.30 -18.23 -1.36
N TRP A 72 -57.12 -17.66 -1.19
CA TRP A 72 -56.90 -16.56 -0.25
C TRP A 72 -56.79 -15.20 -0.96
N ASP A 73 -56.50 -15.21 -2.27
CA ASP A 73 -56.23 -14.03 -3.08
C ASP A 73 -56.70 -14.26 -4.52
N ASP A 74 -58.00 -14.03 -4.77
CA ASP A 74 -58.59 -14.14 -6.11
C ASP A 74 -58.11 -13.02 -7.05
N TYR A 75 -58.21 -13.26 -8.37
CA TYR A 75 -57.90 -12.25 -9.39
C TYR A 75 -58.68 -10.95 -9.10
N PRO A 76 -58.00 -9.79 -8.93
CA PRO A 76 -56.68 -9.42 -9.47
C PRO A 76 -55.45 -9.56 -8.53
N PHE A 77 -55.47 -10.42 -7.52
CA PHE A 77 -54.35 -10.67 -6.57
C PHE A 77 -53.97 -9.43 -5.73
N ILE A 78 -54.93 -8.90 -4.98
CA ILE A 78 -54.73 -7.69 -4.16
C ILE A 78 -53.72 -7.92 -3.05
N PHE A 79 -53.71 -9.09 -2.41
CA PHE A 79 -52.79 -9.37 -1.30
C PHE A 79 -51.36 -9.48 -1.79
N LEU A 80 -51.13 -10.20 -2.89
CA LEU A 80 -49.82 -10.26 -3.52
C LEU A 80 -49.31 -8.86 -3.87
N THR A 81 -50.18 -8.01 -4.43
CA THR A 81 -49.83 -6.64 -4.79
C THR A 81 -49.49 -5.79 -3.56
N LEU A 82 -50.27 -5.90 -2.49
CA LEU A 82 -50.00 -5.21 -1.22
C LEU A 82 -48.66 -5.64 -0.63
N ILE A 83 -48.37 -6.95 -0.60
CA ILE A 83 -47.10 -7.47 -0.08
C ILE A 83 -45.92 -6.97 -0.92
N LEU A 84 -46.02 -7.01 -2.26
CA LEU A 84 -44.96 -6.53 -3.14
C LEU A 84 -44.73 -5.02 -3.01
N SER A 85 -45.79 -4.21 -2.88
CA SER A 85 -45.66 -2.77 -2.68
C SER A 85 -44.99 -2.43 -1.34
N LEU A 86 -45.38 -3.13 -0.28
CA LEU A 86 -44.72 -3.01 1.03
C LEU A 86 -43.25 -3.43 0.94
N GLN A 87 -42.98 -4.51 0.19
CA GLN A 87 -41.63 -5.02 -0.01
C GLN A 87 -40.70 -4.00 -0.67
N ALA A 88 -41.18 -3.34 -1.72
CA ALA A 88 -40.45 -2.25 -2.37
C ALA A 88 -40.24 -1.05 -1.42
N SER A 89 -41.24 -0.71 -0.61
CA SER A 89 -41.18 0.43 0.31
C SER A 89 -40.13 0.23 1.42
N TYR A 90 -40.02 -0.97 2.00
CA TYR A 90 -39.01 -1.23 3.04
C TYR A 90 -37.60 -1.47 2.46
N ALA A 91 -37.49 -1.85 1.19
CA ALA A 91 -36.20 -2.08 0.54
C ALA A 91 -35.36 -0.80 0.48
N ALA A 92 -35.96 0.34 0.15
CA ALA A 92 -35.25 1.62 0.02
C ALA A 92 -34.44 2.02 1.28
N PRO A 93 -35.01 2.06 2.50
CA PRO A 93 -34.23 2.39 3.70
C PRO A 93 -33.16 1.34 4.01
N LEU A 94 -33.42 0.04 3.80
CA LEU A 94 -32.39 -0.99 4.00
C LEU A 94 -31.22 -0.84 3.02
N ILE A 95 -31.51 -0.55 1.76
CA ILE A 95 -30.49 -0.28 0.74
C ILE A 95 -29.67 0.95 1.13
N LEU A 96 -30.30 2.03 1.58
CA LEU A 96 -29.60 3.24 2.05
C LEU A 96 -28.67 2.95 3.23
N LEU A 97 -29.08 2.09 4.16
CA LEU A 97 -28.22 1.68 5.27
C LEU A 97 -27.02 0.84 4.79
N ALA A 98 -27.23 -0.07 3.85
CA ALA A 98 -26.15 -0.85 3.24
C ALA A 98 -25.17 0.05 2.46
N GLN A 99 -25.69 1.02 1.70
CA GLN A 99 -24.91 2.01 0.94
C GLN A 99 -24.07 2.90 1.86
N ASN A 100 -24.65 3.46 2.93
CA ASN A 100 -23.91 4.28 3.90
C ASN A 100 -22.71 3.55 4.50
N ARG A 101 -22.81 2.22 4.69
CA ARG A 101 -21.69 1.40 5.17
C ARG A 101 -20.65 1.16 4.09
N GLN A 102 -21.07 0.88 2.86
CA GLN A 102 -20.17 0.70 1.74
C GLN A 102 -19.36 1.98 1.50
N GLU A 103 -20.01 3.14 1.46
CA GLU A 103 -19.36 4.44 1.32
C GLU A 103 -18.36 4.74 2.44
N ALA A 104 -18.67 4.33 3.68
CA ALA A 104 -17.74 4.47 4.80
C ALA A 104 -16.47 3.63 4.62
N ARG A 105 -16.60 2.38 4.13
CA ARG A 105 -15.45 1.52 3.79
C ARG A 105 -14.64 2.12 2.64
N ASP A 106 -15.33 2.50 1.57
CA ASP A 106 -14.72 3.05 0.36
C ASP A 106 -13.95 4.34 0.67
N ARG A 107 -14.46 5.19 1.59
CA ARG A 107 -13.75 6.38 2.06
C ARG A 107 -12.44 6.06 2.76
N VAL A 108 -12.42 5.04 3.63
CA VAL A 108 -11.21 4.62 4.35
C VAL A 108 -10.17 4.09 3.37
N VAL A 109 -10.59 3.25 2.42
CA VAL A 109 -9.70 2.72 1.37
C VAL A 109 -9.12 3.86 0.53
N ALA A 110 -9.96 4.79 0.07
CA ALA A 110 -9.51 5.94 -0.71
C ALA A 110 -8.56 6.89 0.07
N GLU A 111 -8.65 6.93 1.40
CA GLU A 111 -7.71 7.69 2.23
C GLU A 111 -6.38 6.97 2.41
N GLN A 112 -6.41 5.64 2.56
CA GLN A 112 -5.21 4.83 2.60
C GLN A 112 -4.45 4.87 1.27
N ASP A 113 -5.15 4.76 0.14
CA ASP A 113 -4.55 4.86 -1.20
C ASP A 113 -3.89 6.23 -1.39
N ARG A 114 -4.56 7.33 -1.02
CA ARG A 114 -3.95 8.67 -1.06
C ARG A 114 -2.68 8.78 -0.22
N GLN A 115 -2.64 8.17 0.96
CA GLN A 115 -1.44 8.16 1.80
C GLN A 115 -0.33 7.29 1.20
N ALA A 116 -0.67 6.16 0.61
CA ALA A 116 0.27 5.28 -0.07
C ALA A 116 0.90 5.98 -1.28
N ASP A 117 0.08 6.63 -2.12
CA ASP A 117 0.53 7.40 -3.29
C ASP A 117 1.47 8.54 -2.90
N ALA A 118 1.13 9.28 -1.83
CA ALA A 118 1.98 10.35 -1.33
C ALA A 118 3.36 9.83 -0.87
N ARG A 119 3.40 8.65 -0.21
CA ARG A 119 4.65 8.00 0.19
C ARG A 119 5.44 7.51 -1.02
N ALA A 120 4.77 6.87 -1.97
CA ALA A 120 5.41 6.40 -3.20
C ALA A 120 6.02 7.54 -4.01
N HIS A 121 5.36 8.70 -4.08
CA HIS A 121 5.91 9.89 -4.72
C HIS A 121 7.18 10.39 -4.00
N ALA A 122 7.15 10.44 -2.66
CA ALA A 122 8.31 10.85 -1.86
C ALA A 122 9.50 9.87 -2.01
N ASP A 123 9.23 8.56 -2.01
CA ASP A 123 10.24 7.52 -2.22
C ASP A 123 10.84 7.62 -3.63
N MET A 124 10.01 7.90 -4.64
CA MET A 124 10.50 8.12 -6.01
C MET A 124 11.39 9.36 -6.11
N GLU A 125 11.01 10.47 -5.47
CA GLU A 125 11.86 11.66 -5.39
C GLU A 125 13.18 11.38 -4.68
N PHE A 126 13.14 10.62 -3.58
CA PHE A 126 14.34 10.24 -2.84
C PHE A 126 15.27 9.38 -3.72
N LEU A 127 14.73 8.33 -4.34
CA LEU A 127 15.48 7.47 -5.26
C LEU A 127 16.02 8.26 -6.46
N ALA A 128 15.26 9.20 -7.02
CA ALA A 128 15.74 10.05 -8.11
C ALA A 128 16.93 10.93 -7.67
N ARG A 129 16.90 11.48 -6.46
CA ARG A 129 18.01 12.25 -5.89
C ARG A 129 19.23 11.36 -5.63
N GLU A 130 19.04 10.16 -5.11
CA GLU A 130 20.14 9.20 -4.90
C GLU A 130 20.74 8.68 -6.20
N VAL A 131 19.93 8.45 -7.24
CA VAL A 131 20.45 8.10 -8.56
C VAL A 131 21.23 9.26 -9.17
N ALA A 132 20.77 10.50 -8.97
CA ALA A 132 21.50 11.68 -9.42
C ALA A 132 22.83 11.87 -8.69
N SER A 133 22.86 11.70 -7.36
CA SER A 133 24.09 11.78 -6.55
C SER A 133 25.07 10.68 -6.94
N LEU A 134 24.60 9.44 -7.10
CA LEU A 134 25.41 8.30 -7.54
C LEU A 134 25.98 8.53 -8.95
N ARG A 135 25.17 9.07 -9.87
CA ARG A 135 25.63 9.41 -11.23
C ARG A 135 26.72 10.46 -11.21
N MET A 136 26.63 11.48 -10.35
CA MET A 136 27.68 12.50 -10.22
C MET A 136 28.96 11.89 -9.64
N ALA A 137 28.86 11.11 -8.55
CA ALA A 137 30.00 10.45 -7.94
C ALA A 137 30.72 9.48 -8.90
N VAL A 138 29.96 8.68 -9.67
CA VAL A 138 30.53 7.81 -10.71
C VAL A 138 31.11 8.63 -11.85
N GLY A 139 30.46 9.73 -12.25
CA GLY A 139 30.96 10.63 -13.28
C GLY A 139 32.31 11.25 -12.95
N GLU A 140 32.54 11.63 -11.69
CA GLU A 140 33.83 12.17 -11.24
C GLU A 140 34.94 11.09 -11.23
N VAL A 141 34.65 9.89 -10.73
CA VAL A 141 35.62 8.77 -10.66
C VAL A 141 35.93 8.20 -12.05
N ALA A 142 34.99 8.26 -13.00
CA ALA A 142 35.15 7.76 -14.36
C ALA A 142 35.53 8.87 -15.36
N THR A 143 36.11 9.99 -14.91
CA THR A 143 36.52 11.03 -15.86
C THR A 143 37.59 10.42 -16.79
N ARG A 144 37.32 10.43 -18.11
CA ARG A 144 38.23 9.90 -19.15
C ARG A 144 39.66 10.37 -18.94
N ASP A 145 39.84 11.61 -18.49
CA ASP A 145 41.14 12.21 -18.27
C ASP A 145 41.87 11.63 -17.04
N TYR A 146 41.16 11.23 -15.98
CA TYR A 146 41.73 10.53 -14.83
C TYR A 146 42.15 9.10 -15.19
N LEU A 147 41.27 8.34 -15.86
CA LEU A 147 41.64 7.02 -16.38
C LEU A 147 42.81 7.11 -17.36
N ARG A 148 42.85 8.16 -18.18
CA ARG A 148 43.93 8.37 -19.15
C ARG A 148 45.24 8.80 -18.48
N SER A 149 45.19 9.64 -17.45
CA SER A 149 46.38 10.00 -16.69
C SER A 149 46.93 8.78 -15.97
N GLU A 150 46.06 7.96 -15.36
CA GLU A 150 46.53 6.80 -14.61
C GLU A 150 47.06 5.68 -15.51
N LEU A 151 46.44 5.46 -16.67
CA LEU A 151 47.03 4.59 -17.69
C LEU A 151 48.39 5.11 -18.18
N ARG A 152 48.56 6.43 -18.33
CA ARG A 152 49.85 7.02 -18.72
C ARG A 152 50.90 6.88 -17.62
N THR A 153 50.54 7.14 -16.36
CA THR A 153 51.43 6.97 -15.21
C THR A 153 51.91 5.53 -15.11
N LEU A 154 50.99 4.56 -15.19
CA LEU A 154 51.33 3.13 -15.16
C LEU A 154 52.19 2.70 -16.36
N LEU A 155 51.90 3.21 -17.56
CA LEU A 155 52.73 2.96 -18.74
C LEU A 155 54.14 3.54 -18.60
N ALA A 156 54.27 4.76 -18.10
CA ALA A 156 55.56 5.41 -17.87
C ALA A 156 56.39 4.64 -16.83
N GLU A 157 55.75 4.13 -15.77
CA GLU A 157 56.42 3.32 -14.76
C GLU A 157 56.95 1.99 -15.34
N LEU A 158 56.21 1.36 -16.24
CA LEU A 158 56.65 0.14 -16.94
C LEU A 158 57.83 0.41 -17.89
N ASP A 159 57.81 1.52 -18.62
CA ASP A 159 58.85 1.91 -19.55
C ASP A 159 60.17 2.24 -18.82
N ASP A 160 60.08 2.92 -17.67
CA ASP A 160 61.22 3.24 -16.82
C ASP A 160 61.86 1.97 -16.21
N ARG A 161 61.04 1.00 -15.78
CA ARG A 161 61.53 -0.32 -15.33
C ARG A 161 62.23 -1.09 -16.45
N THR A 162 61.74 -0.99 -17.68
CA THR A 162 62.33 -1.66 -18.84
C THR A 162 63.66 -1.02 -19.21
N SER A 163 63.71 0.32 -19.25
CA SER A 163 64.92 1.10 -19.48
C SER A 163 66.00 0.87 -18.42
N GLN A 164 65.62 0.75 -17.14
CA GLN A 164 66.55 0.38 -16.06
C GLN A 164 67.09 -1.04 -16.23
N ARG A 165 66.28 -1.97 -16.72
CA ARG A 165 66.71 -3.35 -17.01
C ARG A 165 67.71 -3.39 -18.17
N ASP A 166 67.43 -2.65 -19.23
CA ASP A 166 68.30 -2.56 -20.42
C ASP A 166 69.60 -1.80 -20.11
N GLY A 167 69.54 -0.71 -19.36
CA GLY A 167 70.72 0.03 -18.90
C GLY A 167 71.61 -0.80 -17.97
N ARG A 168 71.01 -1.68 -17.15
CA ARG A 168 71.76 -2.62 -16.30
C ARG A 168 72.38 -3.78 -17.10
N ALA A 169 71.81 -4.14 -18.25
CA ALA A 169 72.43 -5.08 -19.19
C ALA A 169 73.60 -4.44 -19.94
N ALA A 170 73.42 -3.22 -20.46
CA ALA A 170 74.47 -2.48 -21.20
C ALA A 170 75.68 -2.11 -20.32
N SER A 171 75.46 -1.74 -19.06
CA SER A 171 76.55 -1.51 -18.11
C SER A 171 77.26 -2.80 -17.65
N HIS A 172 76.66 -3.97 -17.90
CA HIS A 172 77.33 -5.25 -17.73
C HIS A 172 78.23 -5.58 -18.94
N GLU A 173 77.82 -5.22 -20.17
CA GLU A 173 78.62 -5.39 -21.39
C GLU A 173 79.81 -4.41 -21.47
N ASP A 174 79.63 -3.13 -21.15
CA ASP A 174 80.71 -2.11 -21.16
C ASP A 174 81.79 -2.34 -20.08
N GLY A 175 81.47 -3.14 -19.06
CA GLY A 175 82.42 -3.57 -18.03
C GLY A 175 83.36 -4.69 -18.49
N GLU A 176 82.98 -5.43 -19.53
CA GLU A 176 83.74 -6.58 -20.05
C GLU A 176 84.78 -6.12 -21.09
N ASP A 177 84.51 -5.08 -21.88
CA ASP A 177 85.42 -4.55 -22.93
C ASP A 177 86.59 -3.70 -22.39
N ARG A 178 86.58 -3.28 -21.12
CA ARG A 178 87.69 -2.53 -20.50
C ARG A 178 88.78 -3.40 -19.88
N GLN A 179 88.67 -4.72 -20.01
CA GLN A 179 89.66 -5.67 -19.47
C GLN A 179 90.54 -6.26 -20.58
N SER A 180 91.28 -5.41 -21.30
CA SER A 180 92.48 -5.87 -22.02
C SER A 180 93.62 -4.86 -21.81
N PRO A 181 94.53 -5.11 -20.84
CA PRO A 181 95.66 -4.23 -20.55
C PRO A 181 96.79 -4.38 -21.60
N GLY A 182 97.47 -3.26 -21.86
CA GLY A 182 98.53 -3.11 -22.86
C GLY A 182 99.78 -3.96 -22.66
N THR A 183 100.50 -4.18 -23.77
CA THR A 183 101.85 -3.64 -24.09
C THR A 183 103.02 -4.52 -23.63
N PRO A 184 104.24 -4.41 -24.21
CA PRO A 184 104.69 -3.59 -25.35
C PRO A 184 105.02 -4.40 -26.63
#